data_AF-A0A3M7F222-F1
#
_entry.id   AF-A0A3M7F222-F1
#
_cell.length_a   1.000
_cell.length_b   1.000
_cell.length_c   1.000
_cell.angle_alpha   90.00
_cell.angle_beta   90.00
_cell.angle_gamma   90.00
#
_symmetry.space_group_name_H-M   'P 1'
#
loop_
_entity.id
_entity.type
_entity.pdbx_description
1 polymer ?
#
loop_
_entity_poly.entity_id
_entity_poly.type
_entity_poly.pdbx_seq_one_letter_code
_entity_poly.pdbx_strand_id
1 'polypeptide(L)'
;MDPDTALRDLPSTEALTIIDIAQPFLNPSQPDNSQDGKRNSNASDVSYGTSPSLLAADLAHYRDLFTKLRFSYVEQVTKERFLKTITDKEPEFVEGSENAELEERLRGDKAALKERKQEVANLLKELEEQSRSLAQRNENVRLKTTQLETLPSEIANLERIITDLQSAAQPKSSNPSLNLPLQPTVELLEKREQESADLDAKIEALRAALPGKRQQVERLRDELTPMQARKIKTVQEAQEARRRREGGGAGSAGDELEEKGRWLRGSEASLKGMLEV
;
A
#
# COMPACT_ATOMS: atom_id res chain seq x y z
N MET A 1 51.35 126.64 -39.76
CA MET A 1 50.02 127.03 -40.25
C MET A 1 49.07 126.71 -39.14
N ASP A 2 48.70 127.72 -38.37
CA ASP A 2 48.05 127.56 -37.08
C ASP A 2 46.58 127.12 -37.25
N PRO A 3 46.08 126.17 -36.44
CA PRO A 3 44.74 125.58 -36.58
C PRO A 3 43.61 126.54 -36.21
N ASP A 4 43.91 127.65 -35.53
CA ASP A 4 42.92 128.63 -35.05
C ASP A 4 42.45 129.63 -36.11
N THR A 5 43.15 129.75 -37.25
CA THR A 5 42.67 130.54 -38.39
C THR A 5 41.71 129.76 -39.27
N ALA A 6 41.82 128.42 -39.31
CA ALA A 6 40.95 127.55 -40.12
C ALA A 6 39.52 127.44 -39.57
N LEU A 7 39.31 127.68 -38.27
CA LEU A 7 37.99 127.62 -37.63
C LEU A 7 37.18 128.92 -37.75
N ARG A 8 37.78 130.01 -38.26
CA ARG A 8 37.11 131.31 -38.46
C ARG A 8 36.52 131.50 -39.86
N ASP A 9 36.85 130.63 -40.81
CA ASP A 9 36.39 130.67 -42.21
C ASP A 9 35.16 129.77 -42.48
N LEU A 10 34.45 129.32 -41.44
CA LEU A 10 33.18 128.63 -41.61
C LEU A 10 32.04 129.66 -41.69
N PRO A 11 31.38 129.84 -42.85
CA PRO A 11 30.16 130.64 -42.92
C PRO A 11 29.07 129.99 -42.06
N SER A 12 28.41 130.83 -41.26
CA SER A 12 27.30 130.50 -40.37
C SER A 12 26.16 129.78 -41.08
N THR A 13 25.57 128.80 -40.38
CA THR A 13 24.40 128.01 -40.76
C THR A 13 23.17 128.86 -41.11
N GLU A 14 22.92 129.06 -42.41
CA GLU A 14 21.57 129.35 -42.90
C GLU A 14 20.75 128.07 -42.90
N ALA A 15 19.53 128.15 -42.36
CA ALA A 15 18.61 127.02 -42.23
C ALA A 15 18.10 126.58 -43.60
N LEU A 16 18.77 125.59 -44.21
CA LEU A 16 18.27 124.90 -45.40
C LEU A 16 16.97 124.18 -45.05
N THR A 17 15.84 124.69 -45.53
CA THR A 17 14.56 124.00 -45.37
C THR A 17 14.50 122.83 -46.36
N ILE A 18 13.87 121.72 -45.95
CA ILE A 18 13.78 120.46 -46.74
C ILE A 18 13.20 120.70 -48.15
N ILE A 19 12.45 121.79 -48.34
CA ILE A 19 11.82 122.17 -49.61
C ILE A 19 12.88 122.64 -50.63
N ASP A 20 13.95 123.32 -50.21
CA ASP A 20 15.03 123.76 -51.11
C ASP A 20 15.93 122.59 -51.55
N ILE A 21 16.09 121.58 -50.69
CA ILE A 21 16.84 120.35 -51.02
C ILE A 21 16.03 119.46 -51.98
N ALA A 22 14.70 119.54 -51.96
CA ALA A 22 13.83 118.69 -52.79
C ALA A 22 13.62 119.22 -54.23
N GLN A 23 13.83 120.52 -54.50
CA GLN A 23 13.61 121.10 -55.84
C GLN A 23 14.42 120.46 -56.99
N PRO A 24 15.69 120.03 -56.83
CA PRO A 24 16.45 119.42 -57.93
C PRO A 24 15.95 118.03 -58.35
N PHE A 25 15.19 117.34 -57.48
CA PHE A 25 14.70 115.99 -57.74
C PHE A 25 13.38 115.94 -58.51
N LEU A 26 12.61 117.04 -58.55
CA LEU A 26 11.31 117.08 -59.24
C LEU A 26 11.38 117.47 -60.72
N ASN A 27 12.47 118.09 -61.19
CA ASN A 27 12.64 118.47 -62.61
C ASN A 27 14.09 118.29 -63.08
N PRO A 28 14.48 117.10 -63.58
CA PRO A 28 15.76 116.92 -64.24
C PRO A 28 15.70 117.47 -65.68
N SER A 29 16.27 118.66 -65.88
CA SER A 29 16.60 119.20 -67.20
C SER A 29 17.59 118.27 -67.92
N GLN A 30 17.27 117.84 -69.15
CA GLN A 30 18.19 117.07 -70.01
C GLN A 30 19.53 117.81 -70.21
N PRO A 31 20.66 117.08 -70.20
CA PRO A 31 21.83 117.49 -70.95
C PRO A 31 22.09 116.59 -72.15
N ASP A 32 22.66 117.28 -73.12
CA ASP A 32 23.00 116.91 -74.47
C ASP A 32 24.11 115.85 -74.59
N ASN A 33 24.09 115.24 -75.76
CA ASN A 33 24.90 114.14 -76.24
C ASN A 33 26.36 114.58 -76.54
N SER A 34 27.38 113.93 -75.97
CA SER A 34 28.72 113.88 -76.58
C SER A 34 29.58 112.72 -76.07
N GLN A 35 30.32 112.14 -77.02
CA GLN A 35 31.01 110.85 -77.01
C GLN A 35 32.34 110.79 -76.23
N ASP A 36 32.76 109.53 -76.01
CA ASP A 36 34.12 108.97 -76.15
C ASP A 36 34.81 108.46 -74.87
N GLY A 37 35.25 107.18 -74.93
CA GLY A 37 36.21 106.61 -73.97
C GLY A 37 36.12 105.09 -73.84
N LYS A 38 37.23 104.40 -74.02
CA LYS A 38 37.35 102.96 -74.28
C LYS A 38 38.12 102.28 -73.12
N ARG A 39 37.74 101.03 -72.78
CA ARG A 39 38.44 100.05 -71.88
C ARG A 39 38.26 100.36 -70.36
N ASN A 40 38.26 99.46 -69.38
CA ASN A 40 38.51 98.02 -69.21
C ASN A 40 38.00 97.66 -67.80
N SER A 41 37.72 96.38 -67.56
CA SER A 41 37.11 95.80 -66.36
C SER A 41 37.73 96.17 -64.99
N ASN A 42 36.81 96.33 -64.03
CA ASN A 42 36.88 96.08 -62.59
C ASN A 42 36.94 97.31 -61.67
N ALA A 43 36.02 97.30 -60.70
CA ALA A 43 35.79 98.22 -59.58
C ALA A 43 35.07 99.55 -59.87
N SER A 44 33.83 99.61 -59.37
CA SER A 44 33.09 100.78 -58.89
C SER A 44 32.86 101.94 -59.87
N ASP A 45 31.70 101.90 -60.53
CA ASP A 45 30.97 103.13 -60.89
C ASP A 45 29.58 103.08 -60.24
N VAL A 46 29.55 103.28 -58.92
CA VAL A 46 28.34 103.63 -58.18
C VAL A 46 28.32 105.14 -58.13
N SER A 47 27.88 105.77 -59.21
CA SER A 47 27.32 107.10 -59.11
C SER A 47 26.55 107.50 -60.36
N TYR A 48 25.35 108.02 -60.14
CA TYR A 48 24.48 108.73 -61.07
C TYR A 48 23.58 107.87 -61.98
N GLY A 49 22.50 107.35 -61.38
CA GLY A 49 21.32 106.93 -62.14
C GLY A 49 20.61 105.65 -61.67
N THR A 50 20.62 105.32 -60.38
CA THR A 50 19.84 104.17 -59.88
C THR A 50 18.35 104.50 -59.90
N SER A 51 17.65 104.09 -60.97
CA SER A 51 16.20 104.01 -60.92
C SER A 51 15.81 103.05 -59.79
N PRO A 52 14.78 103.36 -58.98
CA PRO A 52 14.33 102.45 -57.91
C PRO A 52 14.05 101.02 -58.39
N SER A 53 13.70 100.85 -59.66
CA SER A 53 13.49 99.55 -60.31
C SER A 53 14.78 98.73 -60.53
N LEU A 54 15.91 99.38 -60.86
CA LEU A 54 17.18 98.69 -61.09
C LEU A 54 17.78 98.21 -59.76
N LEU A 55 17.71 99.04 -58.73
CA LEU A 55 18.12 98.65 -57.37
C LEU A 55 17.27 97.48 -56.85
N ALA A 56 15.96 97.47 -57.12
CA ALA A 56 15.09 96.36 -56.76
C ALA A 56 15.46 95.05 -57.49
N ALA A 57 15.86 95.13 -58.77
CA ALA A 57 16.33 93.99 -59.54
C ALA A 57 17.67 93.43 -59.01
N ASP A 58 18.62 94.30 -58.68
CA ASP A 58 19.90 93.89 -58.09
C ASP A 58 19.71 93.27 -56.70
N LEU A 59 18.86 93.86 -55.86
CA LEU A 59 18.53 93.28 -54.55
C LEU A 59 17.83 91.92 -54.69
N ALA A 60 16.98 91.73 -55.69
CA ALA A 60 16.37 90.44 -56.00
C ALA A 60 17.43 89.41 -56.47
N HIS A 61 18.37 89.84 -57.32
CA HIS A 61 19.47 88.99 -57.77
C HIS A 61 20.37 88.55 -56.62
N TYR A 62 20.81 89.47 -55.75
CA TYR A 62 21.61 89.14 -54.58
C TYR A 62 20.85 88.25 -53.61
N ARG A 63 19.55 88.48 -53.40
CA ARG A 63 18.70 87.60 -52.59
C ARG A 63 18.69 86.17 -53.13
N ASP A 64 18.53 85.98 -54.43
CA ASP A 64 18.53 84.66 -55.05
C ASP A 64 19.91 84.00 -54.99
N LEU A 65 20.98 84.76 -55.21
CA LEU A 65 22.37 84.30 -55.07
C LEU A 65 22.65 83.82 -53.64
N PHE A 66 22.31 84.63 -52.63
CA PHE A 66 22.49 84.25 -51.23
C PHE A 66 21.60 83.08 -50.83
N THR A 67 20.40 82.95 -51.42
CA THR A 67 19.53 81.79 -51.17
C THR A 67 20.15 80.51 -51.72
N LYS A 68 20.73 80.55 -52.93
CA LYS A 68 21.45 79.42 -53.54
C LYS A 68 22.73 79.09 -52.76
N LEU A 69 23.49 80.10 -52.36
CA LEU A 69 24.70 79.92 -51.56
C LEU A 69 24.38 79.31 -50.19
N ARG A 70 23.30 79.76 -49.55
CA ARG A 70 22.81 79.18 -48.29
C ARG A 70 22.41 77.73 -48.48
N PHE A 71 21.67 77.40 -49.54
CA PHE A 71 21.27 76.02 -49.84
C PHE A 71 22.50 75.13 -50.05
N SER A 72 23.44 75.56 -50.88
CA SER A 72 24.69 74.82 -51.15
C SER A 72 25.52 74.62 -49.88
N TYR A 73 25.62 75.63 -49.02
CA TYR A 73 26.34 75.53 -47.75
C TYR A 73 25.69 74.53 -46.80
N VAL A 74 24.37 74.61 -46.62
CA VAL A 74 23.64 73.66 -45.76
C VAL A 74 23.75 72.24 -46.31
N GLU A 75 23.64 72.06 -47.62
CA GLU A 75 23.82 70.77 -48.26
C GLU A 75 25.25 70.23 -48.06
N GLN A 76 26.27 71.07 -48.22
CA GLN A 76 27.65 70.65 -47.99
C GLN A 76 27.90 70.31 -46.52
N VAL A 77 27.47 71.14 -45.59
CA VAL A 77 27.64 70.89 -44.14
C VAL A 77 26.89 69.63 -43.70
N THR A 78 25.71 69.35 -44.27
CA THR A 78 24.97 68.12 -43.96
C THR A 78 25.63 66.88 -44.57
N LYS A 79 26.15 66.96 -45.80
CA LYS A 79 26.95 65.88 -46.41
C LYS A 79 28.21 65.59 -45.60
N GLU A 80 28.95 66.62 -45.21
CA GLU A 80 30.16 66.47 -44.39
C GLU A 80 29.84 65.91 -43.01
N ARG A 81 28.77 66.39 -42.36
CA ARG A 81 28.32 65.82 -41.08
C ARG A 81 27.90 64.37 -41.26
N PHE A 82 27.19 64.01 -42.32
CA PHE A 82 26.76 62.64 -42.59
C PHE A 82 27.96 61.71 -42.80
N LEU A 83 28.91 62.12 -43.64
CA LEU A 83 30.14 61.35 -43.87
C LEU A 83 30.97 61.21 -42.60
N LYS A 84 31.10 62.28 -41.80
CA LYS A 84 31.72 62.19 -40.47
C LYS A 84 30.95 61.21 -39.60
N THR A 85 29.64 61.33 -39.43
CA THR A 85 28.88 60.40 -38.56
C THR A 85 28.96 58.93 -38.99
N ILE A 86 29.13 58.63 -40.29
CA ILE A 86 29.28 57.26 -40.79
C ILE A 86 30.74 56.77 -40.66
N THR A 87 31.72 57.66 -40.84
CA THR A 87 33.14 57.31 -40.85
C THR A 87 33.82 57.52 -39.49
N ASP A 88 33.17 58.22 -38.55
CA ASP A 88 33.64 58.47 -37.18
C ASP A 88 33.84 57.16 -36.41
N LYS A 89 33.20 56.08 -36.85
CA LYS A 89 33.48 54.72 -36.41
C LYS A 89 34.19 54.00 -37.54
N GLU A 90 35.47 53.70 -37.33
CA GLU A 90 36.21 52.79 -38.20
C GLU A 90 35.44 51.46 -38.27
N PRO A 91 35.06 50.97 -39.46
CA PRO A 91 34.38 49.70 -39.58
C PRO A 91 35.32 48.61 -39.06
N GLU A 92 34.82 47.80 -38.13
CA GLU A 92 35.54 46.66 -37.60
C GLU A 92 35.71 45.62 -38.72
N PHE A 93 36.92 45.54 -39.28
CA PHE A 93 37.27 44.51 -40.24
C PHE A 93 37.64 43.26 -39.47
N VAL A 94 36.76 42.27 -39.48
CA VAL A 94 37.04 40.97 -38.88
C VAL A 94 38.17 40.31 -39.66
N GLU A 95 39.32 40.11 -39.01
CA GLU A 95 40.44 39.46 -39.63
C GLU A 95 40.15 37.96 -39.83
N GLY A 96 40.66 37.38 -40.91
CA GLY A 96 40.51 35.93 -41.16
C GLY A 96 41.14 35.07 -40.06
N SER A 97 42.16 35.59 -39.37
CA SER A 97 42.81 35.00 -38.19
C SER A 97 41.85 34.92 -37.00
N GLU A 98 41.18 36.01 -36.65
CA GLU A 98 40.22 36.07 -35.55
C GLU A 98 39.03 35.14 -35.78
N ASN A 99 38.53 35.08 -37.02
CA ASN A 99 37.50 34.12 -37.40
C ASN A 99 37.96 32.67 -37.22
N ALA A 100 39.18 32.33 -37.64
CA ALA A 100 39.73 30.99 -37.48
C ALA A 100 39.88 30.60 -35.99
N GLU A 101 40.32 31.53 -35.13
CA GLU A 101 40.41 31.29 -33.69
C GLU A 101 39.02 31.08 -33.05
N LEU A 102 38.04 31.89 -33.43
CA LEU A 102 36.67 31.76 -32.95
C LEU A 102 36.02 30.44 -33.43
N GLU A 103 36.30 30.02 -34.65
CA GLU A 103 35.86 28.73 -35.19
C GLU A 103 36.43 27.54 -34.40
N GLU A 104 37.72 27.60 -34.01
CA GLU A 104 38.34 26.56 -33.20
C GLU A 104 37.70 26.47 -31.80
N ARG A 105 37.52 27.63 -31.15
CA ARG A 105 36.83 27.71 -29.84
C ARG A 105 35.40 27.17 -29.93
N LEU A 106 34.65 27.59 -30.96
CA LEU A 106 33.30 27.10 -31.21
C LEU A 106 33.27 25.59 -31.46
N ARG A 107 34.28 25.02 -32.11
CA ARG A 107 34.37 23.58 -32.32
C ARG A 107 34.56 22.84 -31.00
N GLY A 108 35.46 23.33 -30.14
CA GLY A 108 35.69 22.80 -28.80
C GLY A 108 34.42 22.87 -27.94
N ASP A 109 33.78 24.04 -27.88
CA ASP A 109 32.56 24.25 -27.10
C ASP A 109 31.39 23.40 -27.62
N LYS A 110 31.25 23.25 -28.94
CA LYS A 110 30.25 22.36 -29.54
C LYS A 110 30.49 20.89 -29.19
N ALA A 111 31.75 20.45 -29.17
CA ALA A 111 32.10 19.09 -28.79
C ALA A 111 31.76 18.84 -27.30
N ALA A 112 32.18 19.74 -26.41
CA ALA A 112 31.87 19.65 -24.97
C ALA A 112 30.36 19.70 -24.70
N LEU A 113 29.61 20.55 -25.42
CA LEU A 113 28.15 20.61 -25.30
C LEU A 113 27.50 19.30 -25.77
N LYS A 114 28.00 18.69 -26.84
CA LYS A 114 27.49 17.43 -27.36
C LYS A 114 27.73 16.29 -26.37
N GLU A 115 28.93 16.24 -25.76
CA GLU A 115 29.27 15.28 -24.72
C GLU A 115 28.33 15.42 -23.51
N ARG A 116 28.18 16.63 -22.96
CA ARG A 116 27.26 16.86 -21.83
C ARG A 116 25.80 16.55 -22.16
N LYS A 117 25.34 16.84 -23.38
CA LYS A 117 23.99 16.44 -23.81
C LYS A 117 23.82 14.93 -23.80
N GLN A 118 24.84 14.18 -24.21
CA GLN A 118 24.81 12.73 -24.17
C GLN A 118 24.81 12.19 -22.73
N GLU A 119 25.63 12.77 -21.85
CA GLU A 119 25.66 12.42 -20.42
C GLU A 119 24.28 12.65 -19.77
N VAL A 120 23.69 13.83 -19.97
CA VAL A 120 22.35 14.15 -19.43
C VAL A 120 21.29 13.20 -20.00
N ALA A 121 21.37 12.86 -21.28
CA ALA A 121 20.44 11.90 -21.88
C ALA A 121 20.57 10.49 -21.27
N ASN A 122 21.79 10.06 -20.94
CA ASN A 122 22.03 8.79 -20.27
C ASN A 122 21.51 8.81 -18.83
N LEU A 123 21.81 9.88 -18.07
CA LEU A 123 21.31 10.05 -16.71
C LEU A 123 19.78 10.08 -16.64
N LEU A 124 19.12 10.72 -17.60
CA LEU A 124 17.65 10.72 -17.67
C LEU A 124 17.09 9.31 -17.91
N LYS A 125 17.73 8.52 -18.78
CA LYS A 125 17.32 7.12 -18.99
C LYS A 125 17.48 6.28 -17.73
N GLU A 126 18.61 6.39 -17.05
CA GLU A 126 18.84 5.68 -15.78
C GLU A 126 17.82 6.09 -14.72
N LEU A 127 17.51 7.39 -14.61
CA LEU A 127 16.51 7.90 -13.68
C LEU A 127 15.10 7.42 -14.01
N GLU A 128 14.73 7.35 -15.29
CA GLU A 128 13.47 6.75 -15.73
C GLU A 128 13.38 5.25 -15.38
N GLU A 129 14.44 4.49 -15.60
CA GLU A 129 14.48 3.07 -15.26
C GLU A 129 14.37 2.84 -13.74
N GLN A 130 15.13 3.62 -12.96
CA GLN A 130 15.08 3.57 -11.50
C GLN A 130 13.71 3.99 -10.97
N SER A 131 13.11 5.06 -11.51
CA SER A 131 11.78 5.51 -11.08
C SER A 131 10.69 4.48 -11.39
N ARG A 132 10.73 3.83 -12.57
CA ARG A 132 9.82 2.74 -12.91
C ARG A 132 10.00 1.54 -11.97
N SER A 133 11.24 1.14 -11.70
CA SER A 133 11.51 0.04 -10.76
C SER A 133 11.06 0.39 -9.33
N LEU A 134 11.31 1.61 -8.88
CA LEU A 134 10.88 2.08 -7.57
C LEU A 134 9.36 2.10 -7.43
N ALA A 135 8.64 2.58 -8.45
CA ALA A 135 7.19 2.58 -8.47
C ALA A 135 6.63 1.15 -8.34
N GLN A 136 7.17 0.19 -9.11
CA GLN A 136 6.77 -1.22 -9.01
C GLN A 136 7.06 -1.81 -7.62
N ARG A 137 8.23 -1.51 -7.03
CA ARG A 137 8.56 -1.98 -5.67
C ARG A 137 7.64 -1.36 -4.62
N ASN A 138 7.33 -0.08 -4.74
CA ASN A 138 6.42 0.60 -3.83
C ASN A 138 5.01 0.00 -3.88
N GLU A 139 4.51 -0.29 -5.08
CA GLU A 139 3.21 -0.94 -5.26
C GLU A 139 3.18 -2.33 -4.61
N ASN A 140 4.22 -3.14 -4.83
CA ASN A 140 4.32 -4.46 -4.18
C ASN A 140 4.37 -4.35 -2.65
N VAL A 141 5.09 -3.36 -2.10
CA VAL A 141 5.14 -3.13 -0.66
C VAL A 141 3.76 -2.73 -0.16
N ARG A 142 3.06 -1.81 -0.84
CA ARG A 142 1.69 -1.41 -0.47
C ARG A 142 0.73 -2.58 -0.45
N LEU A 143 0.75 -3.44 -1.47
CA LEU A 143 -0.08 -4.65 -1.51
C LEU A 143 0.23 -5.61 -0.35
N LYS A 144 1.50 -5.78 0.01
CA LYS A 144 1.88 -6.59 1.17
C LYS A 144 1.46 -5.95 2.48
N THR A 145 1.55 -4.62 2.59
CA THR A 145 1.10 -3.88 3.78
C THR A 145 -0.39 -4.02 3.98
N THR A 146 -1.21 -3.90 2.94
CA THR A 146 -2.66 -4.09 3.06
C THR A 146 -3.02 -5.52 3.44
N GLN A 147 -2.31 -6.53 2.93
CA GLN A 147 -2.46 -7.93 3.38
C GLN A 147 -2.04 -8.10 4.84
N LEU A 148 -0.94 -7.48 5.27
CA LEU A 148 -0.49 -7.50 6.66
C LEU A 148 -1.49 -6.82 7.60
N GLU A 149 -2.23 -5.82 7.13
CA GLU A 149 -3.29 -5.17 7.91
C GLU A 149 -4.51 -6.09 8.13
N THR A 150 -4.82 -7.02 7.21
CA THR A 150 -5.95 -7.95 7.39
C THR A 150 -5.60 -9.14 8.30
N LEU A 151 -4.35 -9.61 8.28
CA LEU A 151 -3.90 -10.79 9.03
C LEU A 151 -4.21 -10.77 10.53
N PRO A 152 -4.02 -9.67 11.29
CA PRO A 152 -4.35 -9.64 12.72
C PRO A 152 -5.81 -9.97 13.01
N SER A 153 -6.74 -9.50 12.16
CA SER A 153 -8.16 -9.78 12.31
C SER A 153 -8.48 -11.25 12.01
N GLU A 154 -7.82 -11.84 11.00
CA GLU A 154 -7.95 -13.25 10.66
C GLU A 154 -7.39 -14.14 11.78
N ILE A 155 -6.23 -13.78 12.34
CA ILE A 155 -5.63 -14.47 13.48
C ILE A 155 -6.56 -14.43 14.69
N ALA A 156 -7.09 -13.25 15.05
CA ALA A 156 -8.03 -13.13 16.16
C ALA A 156 -9.31 -13.97 15.94
N ASN A 157 -9.81 -14.02 14.71
CA ASN A 157 -10.95 -14.87 14.36
C ASN A 157 -10.62 -16.36 14.49
N LEU A 158 -9.45 -16.79 14.00
CA LEU A 158 -8.99 -18.18 14.13
C LEU A 158 -8.76 -18.58 15.58
N GLU A 159 -8.15 -17.70 16.39
CA GLU A 159 -7.97 -17.91 17.82
C GLU A 159 -9.32 -18.07 18.52
N ARG A 160 -10.29 -17.21 18.21
CA ARG A 160 -11.66 -17.34 18.73
C ARG A 160 -12.27 -18.69 18.35
N ILE A 161 -12.19 -19.07 17.08
CA ILE A 161 -12.70 -20.37 16.59
C ILE A 161 -12.01 -21.52 17.33
N ILE A 162 -10.69 -21.45 17.54
CA ILE A 162 -9.96 -22.47 18.29
C ILE A 162 -10.45 -22.54 19.73
N THR A 163 -10.64 -21.40 20.41
CA THR A 163 -11.18 -21.40 21.78
C THR A 163 -12.60 -21.94 21.85
N ASP A 164 -13.45 -21.61 20.88
CA ASP A 164 -14.81 -22.12 20.77
C ASP A 164 -14.80 -23.63 20.55
N LEU A 165 -13.96 -24.13 19.63
CA LEU A 165 -13.79 -25.57 19.38
C LEU A 165 -13.21 -26.30 20.58
N GLN A 166 -12.22 -25.73 21.27
CA GLN A 166 -11.64 -26.30 22.49
C GLN A 166 -12.68 -26.37 23.61
N SER A 167 -13.51 -25.34 23.80
CA SER A 167 -14.60 -25.35 24.78
C SER A 167 -15.70 -26.34 24.40
N ALA A 168 -16.01 -26.49 23.11
CA ALA A 168 -16.98 -27.46 22.62
C ALA A 168 -16.46 -28.90 22.72
N ALA A 169 -15.15 -29.10 22.53
CA ALA A 169 -14.45 -30.37 22.64
C ALA A 169 -14.12 -30.74 24.09
N GLN A 170 -14.25 -29.80 25.05
CA GLN A 170 -14.13 -30.15 26.45
C GLN A 170 -15.16 -31.23 26.80
N PRO A 171 -14.72 -32.29 27.48
CA PRO A 171 -15.58 -33.41 27.76
C PRO A 171 -16.78 -33.00 28.62
N LYS A 172 -17.98 -33.10 28.05
CA LYS A 172 -19.24 -32.75 28.73
C LYS A 172 -19.69 -33.79 29.76
N SER A 173 -19.06 -34.96 29.79
CA SER A 173 -19.49 -36.07 30.62
C SER A 173 -18.71 -36.11 31.94
N SER A 174 -19.38 -36.47 33.03
CA SER A 174 -18.71 -36.69 34.33
C SER A 174 -17.85 -37.97 34.34
N ASN A 175 -17.93 -38.81 33.31
CA ASN A 175 -17.24 -40.09 33.24
C ASN A 175 -15.88 -39.93 32.53
N PRO A 176 -14.75 -40.15 33.21
CA PRO A 176 -13.42 -39.91 32.64
C PRO A 176 -13.11 -40.82 31.44
N SER A 177 -13.74 -41.99 31.32
CA SER A 177 -13.56 -42.90 30.18
C SER A 177 -14.21 -42.40 28.89
N LEU A 178 -15.23 -41.54 28.97
CA LEU A 178 -15.89 -40.93 27.79
C LEU A 178 -15.22 -39.62 27.36
N ASN A 179 -14.19 -39.22 28.09
CA ASN A 179 -13.49 -37.94 27.95
C ASN A 179 -12.08 -38.12 27.37
N LEU A 180 -11.81 -39.33 26.88
CA LEU A 180 -10.52 -39.73 26.37
C LEU A 180 -10.33 -39.21 24.92
N PRO A 181 -9.10 -38.83 24.55
CA PRO A 181 -8.77 -38.54 23.15
C PRO A 181 -8.86 -39.82 22.30
N LEU A 182 -8.89 -39.64 20.98
CA LEU A 182 -9.19 -40.72 20.02
C LEU A 182 -8.29 -41.97 20.17
N GLN A 183 -7.00 -41.79 20.46
CA GLN A 183 -6.09 -42.93 20.58
C GLN A 183 -6.40 -43.78 21.83
N PRO A 184 -6.46 -43.21 23.05
CA PRO A 184 -6.89 -43.95 24.23
C PRO A 184 -8.30 -44.53 24.16
N THR A 185 -9.24 -43.93 23.40
CA THR A 185 -10.58 -44.54 23.22
C THR A 185 -10.52 -45.80 22.37
N VAL A 186 -9.69 -45.82 21.32
CA VAL A 186 -9.46 -47.02 20.50
C VAL A 186 -8.82 -48.12 21.33
N GLU A 187 -7.78 -47.82 22.12
CA GLU A 187 -7.16 -48.80 23.01
C GLU A 187 -8.13 -49.35 24.07
N LEU A 188 -9.00 -48.48 24.62
CA LEU A 188 -10.01 -48.90 25.58
C LEU A 188 -11.08 -49.77 24.91
N LEU A 189 -11.48 -49.44 23.69
CA LEU A 189 -12.42 -50.24 22.89
C LEU A 189 -11.86 -51.64 22.66
N GLU A 190 -10.61 -51.74 22.19
CA GLU A 190 -9.95 -53.02 21.93
C GLU A 190 -9.88 -53.88 23.20
N LYS A 191 -9.54 -53.28 24.35
CA LYS A 191 -9.54 -54.01 25.64
C LYS A 191 -10.93 -54.53 26.00
N ARG A 192 -11.98 -53.73 25.81
CA ARG A 192 -13.36 -54.14 26.10
C ARG A 192 -13.87 -55.21 25.15
N GLU A 193 -13.47 -55.15 23.88
CA GLU A 193 -13.78 -56.18 22.90
C GLU A 193 -13.09 -57.51 23.25
N GLN A 194 -11.82 -57.48 23.68
CA GLN A 194 -11.11 -58.66 24.18
C GLN A 194 -11.78 -59.23 25.43
N GLU A 195 -12.13 -58.38 26.41
CA GLU A 195 -12.85 -58.81 27.62
C GLU A 195 -14.22 -59.44 27.27
N SER A 196 -14.94 -58.88 26.30
CA SER A 196 -16.21 -59.44 25.83
C SER A 196 -16.01 -60.81 25.18
N ALA A 197 -15.01 -60.93 24.30
CA ALA A 197 -14.70 -62.20 23.63
C ALA A 197 -14.28 -63.29 24.64
N ASP A 198 -13.50 -62.93 25.66
CA ASP A 198 -13.11 -63.84 26.74
C ASP A 198 -14.32 -64.28 27.58
N LEU A 199 -15.25 -63.37 27.87
CA LEU A 199 -16.49 -63.69 28.59
C LEU A 199 -17.40 -64.58 27.75
N ASP A 200 -17.54 -64.32 26.46
CA ASP A 200 -18.32 -65.15 25.54
C ASP A 200 -17.71 -66.55 25.44
N ALA A 201 -16.39 -66.68 25.35
CA ALA A 201 -15.70 -67.97 25.37
C ALA A 201 -15.94 -68.74 26.69
N LYS A 202 -15.92 -68.04 27.84
CA LYS A 202 -16.26 -68.65 29.14
C LYS A 202 -17.72 -69.08 29.21
N ILE A 203 -18.64 -68.28 28.69
CA ILE A 203 -20.07 -68.60 28.63
C ILE A 203 -20.28 -69.86 27.78
N GLU A 204 -19.66 -69.95 26.61
CA GLU A 204 -19.75 -71.12 25.74
C GLU A 204 -19.14 -72.38 26.38
N ALA A 205 -17.98 -72.25 27.04
CA ALA A 205 -17.38 -73.36 27.79
C ALA A 205 -18.29 -73.86 28.92
N LEU A 206 -18.92 -72.94 29.66
CA LEU A 206 -19.89 -73.28 30.71
C LEU A 206 -21.16 -73.91 30.15
N ARG A 207 -21.68 -73.41 29.03
CA ARG A 207 -22.83 -73.98 28.31
C ARG A 207 -22.54 -75.40 27.84
N ALA A 208 -21.33 -75.68 27.34
CA ALA A 208 -20.90 -77.00 26.93
C ALA A 208 -20.70 -77.97 28.11
N ALA A 209 -20.23 -77.48 29.26
CA ALA A 209 -20.04 -78.29 30.47
C ALA A 209 -21.35 -78.60 31.22
N LEU A 210 -22.35 -77.72 31.11
CA LEU A 210 -23.65 -77.83 31.77
C LEU A 210 -24.39 -79.17 31.53
N PRO A 211 -24.54 -79.67 30.29
CA PRO A 211 -25.23 -80.95 30.04
C PRO A 211 -24.48 -82.14 30.65
N GLY A 212 -23.14 -82.17 30.59
CA GLY A 212 -22.34 -83.22 31.20
C GLY A 212 -22.49 -83.25 32.72
N LYS A 213 -22.49 -82.07 33.36
CA LYS A 213 -22.75 -81.95 34.80
C LYS A 213 -24.18 -82.31 35.17
N ARG A 214 -25.17 -81.94 34.36
CA ARG A 214 -26.57 -82.38 34.54
C ARG A 214 -26.67 -83.91 34.47
N GLN A 215 -26.08 -84.54 33.47
CA GLN A 215 -26.05 -86.01 33.36
C GLN A 215 -25.33 -86.66 34.54
N GLN A 216 -24.23 -86.09 35.02
CA GLN A 216 -23.53 -86.61 36.20
C GLN A 216 -24.41 -86.52 37.47
N VAL A 217 -25.14 -85.42 37.65
CA VAL A 217 -26.11 -85.26 38.74
C VAL A 217 -27.26 -86.26 38.62
N GLU A 218 -27.82 -86.47 37.42
CA GLU A 218 -28.86 -87.47 37.20
C GLU A 218 -28.35 -88.90 37.49
N ARG A 219 -27.15 -89.27 37.02
CA ARG A 219 -26.55 -90.58 37.34
C ARG A 219 -26.36 -90.78 38.84
N LEU A 220 -25.84 -89.77 39.55
CA LEU A 220 -25.68 -89.84 40.99
C LEU A 220 -27.03 -89.91 41.72
N ARG A 221 -28.08 -89.26 41.20
CA ARG A 221 -29.46 -89.39 41.73
C ARG A 221 -29.96 -90.82 41.53
N ASP A 222 -29.80 -91.37 40.33
CA ASP A 222 -30.19 -92.74 39.99
C ASP A 222 -29.46 -93.76 40.89
N GLU A 223 -28.16 -93.58 41.14
CA GLU A 223 -27.36 -94.42 42.05
C GLU A 223 -27.75 -94.26 43.53
N LEU A 224 -28.17 -93.05 43.94
CA LEU A 224 -28.63 -92.77 45.30
C LEU A 224 -29.97 -93.45 45.58
N THR A 225 -30.88 -93.54 44.60
CA THR A 225 -32.21 -94.14 44.80
C THR A 225 -32.19 -95.59 45.32
N PRO A 226 -31.42 -96.56 44.76
CA PRO A 226 -31.35 -97.90 45.31
C PRO A 226 -30.60 -97.93 46.64
N MET A 227 -29.62 -97.06 46.87
CA MET A 227 -28.94 -96.96 48.17
C MET A 227 -29.89 -96.47 49.27
N GLN A 228 -30.73 -95.48 48.97
CA GLN A 228 -31.78 -95.02 49.86
C GLN A 228 -32.83 -96.11 50.10
N ALA A 229 -33.26 -96.82 49.06
CA ALA A 229 -34.17 -97.95 49.20
C ALA A 229 -33.57 -99.08 50.07
N ARG A 230 -32.28 -99.40 49.89
CA ARG A 230 -31.55 -100.34 50.75
C ARG A 230 -31.47 -99.85 52.19
N LYS A 231 -31.14 -98.57 52.41
CA LYS A 231 -31.15 -97.96 53.75
C LYS A 231 -32.52 -98.09 54.40
N ILE A 232 -33.60 -97.74 53.69
CA ILE A 232 -34.98 -97.86 54.20
C ILE A 232 -35.29 -99.31 54.55
N LYS A 233 -34.98 -100.28 53.68
CA LYS A 233 -35.15 -101.71 53.97
C LYS A 233 -34.37 -102.15 55.19
N THR A 234 -33.08 -101.83 55.31
CA THR A 234 -32.28 -102.18 56.49
C THR A 234 -32.78 -101.52 57.77
N VAL A 235 -33.30 -100.30 57.69
CA VAL A 235 -33.90 -99.59 58.83
C VAL A 235 -35.23 -100.24 59.21
N GLN A 236 -36.06 -100.63 58.24
CA GLN A 236 -37.30 -101.38 58.48
C GLN A 236 -37.00 -102.76 59.08
N GLU A 237 -36.04 -103.50 58.54
CA GLU A 237 -35.59 -104.79 59.08
C GLU A 237 -35.05 -104.62 60.51
N ALA A 238 -34.27 -103.58 60.78
CA ALA A 238 -33.78 -103.28 62.13
C ALA A 238 -34.92 -102.85 63.09
N GLN A 239 -35.89 -102.08 62.62
CA GLN A 239 -37.09 -101.70 63.39
C GLN A 239 -38.00 -102.90 63.65
N GLU A 240 -38.16 -103.81 62.69
CA GLU A 240 -38.91 -105.04 62.86
C GLU A 240 -38.18 -106.04 63.74
N ALA A 241 -36.85 -106.14 63.66
CA ALA A 241 -36.06 -106.92 64.61
C ALA A 241 -36.19 -106.34 66.03
N ARG A 242 -36.19 -105.00 66.16
CA ARG A 242 -36.47 -104.33 67.42
C ARG A 242 -37.91 -104.57 67.90
N ARG A 243 -38.92 -104.52 67.03
CA ARG A 243 -40.32 -104.86 67.36
C ARG A 243 -40.52 -106.35 67.63
N ARG A 244 -39.77 -107.27 67.02
CA ARG A 244 -39.77 -108.70 67.39
C ARG A 244 -39.09 -108.92 68.73
N ARG A 245 -38.10 -108.10 69.10
CA ARG A 245 -37.49 -108.12 70.43
C ARG A 245 -38.39 -107.51 71.50
N GLU A 246 -39.10 -106.42 71.19
CA GLU A 246 -40.01 -105.72 72.11
C GLU A 246 -41.40 -106.39 72.18
N GLY A 247 -41.89 -106.98 71.07
CA GLY A 247 -43.20 -107.64 70.96
C GLY A 247 -43.16 -109.17 71.06
N GLY A 248 -42.02 -109.81 70.80
CA GLY A 248 -41.79 -111.25 71.00
C GLY A 248 -41.15 -111.62 72.33
N GLY A 249 -40.75 -110.62 73.13
CA GLY A 249 -40.09 -110.82 74.43
C GLY A 249 -41.00 -110.72 75.66
N ALA A 250 -42.29 -110.38 75.50
CA ALA A 250 -43.11 -109.98 76.64
C ALA A 250 -44.57 -110.47 76.66
N GLY A 251 -45.04 -111.28 75.70
CA GLY A 251 -46.49 -111.53 75.60
C GLY A 251 -46.98 -112.88 75.08
N SER A 252 -46.13 -113.88 74.83
CA SER A 252 -46.61 -115.17 74.29
C SER A 252 -46.11 -116.41 75.03
N ALA A 253 -45.04 -116.33 75.83
CA ALA A 253 -44.56 -117.47 76.63
C ALA A 253 -45.03 -117.43 78.10
N GLY A 254 -45.42 -116.24 78.60
CA GLY A 254 -45.93 -116.07 79.97
C GLY A 254 -47.40 -116.46 80.12
N ASP A 255 -48.21 -116.21 79.09
CA ASP A 255 -49.68 -116.41 79.15
C ASP A 255 -50.07 -117.90 79.15
N GLU A 256 -49.37 -118.74 78.37
CA GLU A 256 -49.57 -120.20 78.41
C GLU A 256 -49.11 -120.84 79.74
N LEU A 257 -48.14 -120.23 80.43
CA LEU A 257 -47.67 -120.68 81.74
C LEU A 257 -48.62 -120.21 82.86
N GLU A 258 -49.22 -119.03 82.74
CA GLU A 258 -50.22 -118.52 83.69
C GLU A 258 -51.57 -119.25 83.56
N GLU A 259 -52.01 -119.61 82.35
CA GLU A 259 -53.21 -120.43 82.16
C GLU A 259 -53.06 -121.83 82.78
N LYS A 260 -51.90 -122.49 82.59
CA LYS A 260 -51.59 -123.78 83.25
C LYS A 260 -51.51 -123.62 84.77
N GLY A 261 -50.95 -122.51 85.27
CA GLY A 261 -50.88 -122.22 86.70
C GLY A 261 -52.22 -121.88 87.36
N ARG A 262 -53.18 -121.34 86.60
CA ARG A 262 -54.57 -121.13 87.05
C ARG A 262 -55.36 -122.43 87.06
N TRP A 263 -55.20 -123.27 86.04
CA TRP A 263 -55.83 -124.58 85.98
C TRP A 263 -55.36 -125.52 87.10
N LEU A 264 -54.05 -125.58 87.34
CA LEU A 264 -53.49 -126.38 88.44
C LEU A 264 -53.99 -125.90 89.82
N ARG A 265 -54.04 -124.58 90.06
CA ARG A 265 -54.62 -124.02 91.31
C ARG A 265 -56.11 -124.29 91.46
N GLY A 266 -56.88 -124.25 90.37
CA GLY A 266 -58.30 -124.64 90.38
C GLY A 266 -58.49 -126.13 90.71
N SER A 267 -57.64 -127.00 90.15
CA SER A 267 -57.65 -128.44 90.46
C SER A 267 -57.24 -128.73 91.91
N GLU A 268 -56.28 -127.99 92.45
CA GLU A 268 -55.84 -128.11 93.85
C GLU A 268 -56.95 -127.64 94.82
N ALA A 269 -57.64 -126.55 94.51
CA ALA A 269 -58.75 -126.04 95.33
C ALA A 269 -59.95 -127.01 95.34
N SER A 270 -60.28 -127.61 94.19
CA SER A 270 -61.33 -128.64 94.09
C SER A 270 -60.97 -129.92 94.83
N LEU A 271 -59.70 -130.33 94.80
CA LEU A 271 -59.22 -131.49 95.54
C LEU A 271 -59.16 -131.23 97.06
N LYS A 272 -58.74 -130.04 97.50
CA LYS A 272 -58.79 -129.64 98.92
C LYS A 272 -60.22 -129.58 99.47
N GLY A 273 -61.19 -129.09 98.69
CA GLY A 273 -62.60 -129.08 99.09
C GLY A 273 -63.26 -130.46 99.19
N MET A 274 -62.68 -131.49 98.55
CA MET A 274 -63.14 -132.89 98.65
C MET A 274 -62.42 -133.69 99.76
N LEU A 275 -61.39 -133.13 100.40
CA LEU A 275 -60.52 -133.82 101.36
C LEU A 275 -60.56 -133.23 102.78
N GLU A 276 -61.42 -132.25 103.06
CA GLU A 276 -61.76 -131.82 104.43
C GLU A 276 -63.09 -132.44 104.88
N VAL A 277 -62.98 -133.66 105.41
CA VAL A 277 -63.73 -134.19 106.57
C VAL A 277 -62.77 -134.16 107.76
#